data_AF-A0A6C0K893-F1
#
_entry.id   AF-A0A6C0K893-F1
#
_cell.length_a   1.000
_cell.length_b   1.000
_cell.length_c   1.000
_cell.angle_alpha   90.00
_cell.angle_beta   90.00
_cell.angle_gamma   90.00
#
_symmetry.space_group_name_H-M   'P 1'
#
loop_
_entity.id
_entity.type
_entity.pdbx_description
1 polymer ?
#
loop_
_entity_poly.entity_id
_entity_poly.type
_entity_poly.pdbx_seq_one_letter_code
_entity_poly.pdbx_strand_id
1 'polypeptide(L)'
;MDMNWYFRRLKIEHSPIYNIVYRRMTTYLEIGTSFLETLWFSYASRILENAIEVYKLDEAVAMALREKFLKRGDYVVVLRE
;
A
#
# COMPACT_ATOMS: atom_id res chain seq x y z
N MET A 1 -6.32 14.48 11.39
CA MET A 1 -6.09 15.07 12.73
C MET A 1 -4.68 14.67 13.15
N ASP A 2 -3.74 15.62 13.22
CA ASP A 2 -2.31 15.35 13.45
C ASP A 2 -2.06 14.70 14.82
N MET A 3 -1.47 13.50 14.86
CA MET A 3 -1.18 12.79 16.11
C MET A 3 -0.12 13.49 16.95
N ASN A 4 0.77 14.27 16.35
CA ASN A 4 1.69 15.12 17.10
C ASN A 4 0.93 16.16 17.91
N TRP A 5 -0.26 16.58 17.48
CA TRP A 5 -1.11 17.47 18.27
C TRP A 5 -1.68 16.77 19.51
N TYR A 6 -2.13 15.51 19.40
CA TYR A 6 -2.68 14.74 20.53
C TYR A 6 -1.61 14.47 21.59
N PHE A 7 -0.41 14.03 21.19
CA PHE A 7 0.69 13.76 22.10
C PHE A 7 1.28 15.03 22.71
N ARG A 8 1.32 16.15 21.97
CA ARG A 8 1.65 17.48 22.51
C ARG A 8 0.68 17.92 23.59
N ARG A 9 -0.64 17.73 23.37
CA ARG A 9 -1.67 18.08 24.35
C ARG A 9 -1.51 17.31 25.67
N LEU A 10 -1.05 16.06 25.59
CA LEU A 10 -0.78 15.20 26.74
C LEU A 10 0.63 15.40 27.35
N LYS A 11 1.50 16.24 26.75
CA LYS A 11 2.89 16.48 27.18
C LYS A 11 3.76 15.21 27.28
N ILE A 12 3.53 14.24 26.40
CA ILE A 12 4.25 12.95 26.43
C ILE A 12 5.09 12.69 25.17
N GLU A 13 5.28 13.69 24.32
CA GLU A 13 6.03 13.59 23.05
C GLU A 13 7.49 13.10 23.17
N HIS A 14 8.07 13.15 24.37
CA HIS A 14 9.41 12.61 24.66
C HIS A 14 9.39 11.43 25.65
N SER A 15 8.21 10.91 25.98
CA SER A 15 8.07 9.75 26.85
C SER A 15 8.43 8.46 26.10
N PRO A 16 9.00 7.45 26.78
CA PRO A 16 9.14 6.11 26.22
C PRO A 16 7.84 5.55 25.63
N ILE A 17 6.70 5.95 26.20
CA ILE A 17 5.35 5.55 25.74
C ILE A 17 5.06 6.11 24.35
N TYR A 18 5.48 7.34 24.03
CA TYR A 18 5.30 7.93 22.71
C TYR A 18 6.01 7.09 21.64
N ASN A 19 7.27 6.73 21.88
CA ASN A 19 8.04 5.91 20.94
C ASN A 19 7.41 4.53 20.72
N ILE A 20 6.88 3.89 21.77
CA ILE A 20 6.22 2.58 21.68
C ILE A 20 4.93 2.67 20.86
N VAL A 21 4.09 3.67 21.15
CA VAL A 21 2.79 3.85 20.47
C VAL A 21 3.00 4.26 19.02
N TYR A 22 3.87 5.24 18.76
CA TYR A 22 4.20 5.69 17.41
C TYR A 22 4.75 4.54 16.57
N ARG A 23 5.74 3.80 17.08
CA ARG A 23 6.32 2.65 16.37
C ARG A 23 5.28 1.57 16.06
N ARG A 24 4.42 1.21 17.03
CA ARG A 24 3.35 0.23 16.79
C ARG A 24 2.39 0.70 15.70
N MET A 25 1.99 1.97 15.72
CA MET A 25 1.10 2.53 14.70
C MET A 25 1.74 2.53 13.31
N THR A 26 3.03 2.91 13.19
CA THR A 26 3.76 2.81 11.92
C THR A 26 3.76 1.37 11.41
N THR A 27 4.03 0.40 12.28
CA THR A 27 3.99 -1.03 11.91
C THR A 27 2.59 -1.48 11.46
N TYR A 28 1.51 -1.07 12.13
CA TYR A 28 0.15 -1.40 11.68
C TYR A 28 -0.20 -0.76 10.33
N LEU A 29 0.28 0.47 10.07
CA LEU A 29 0.10 1.14 8.80
C LEU A 29 0.87 0.45 7.67
N GLU A 30 2.11 0.04 7.91
CA GLU A 30 2.92 -0.75 6.97
C GLU A 30 2.26 -2.09 6.64
N ILE A 31 1.74 -2.79 7.66
CA ILE A 31 1.00 -4.05 7.49
C ILE A 31 -0.27 -3.82 6.66
N GLY A 32 -1.06 -2.80 6.99
CA GLY A 32 -2.28 -2.47 6.26
C GLY A 32 -2.01 -2.09 4.80
N THR A 33 -0.95 -1.31 4.56
CA THR A 33 -0.52 -0.93 3.21
C THR A 33 -0.08 -2.15 2.41
N SER A 34 0.76 -3.00 2.99
CA SER A 34 1.21 -4.25 2.36
C SER A 34 0.04 -5.18 2.03
N PHE A 35 -0.95 -5.26 2.92
CA PHE A 35 -2.16 -6.05 2.71
C PHE A 35 -2.99 -5.52 1.53
N LEU A 36 -3.21 -4.20 1.46
CA LEU A 36 -3.93 -3.56 0.35
C LEU A 36 -3.19 -3.71 -0.98
N GLU A 37 -1.87 -3.52 -0.99
CA GLU A 37 -1.03 -3.79 -2.17
C GLU A 37 -1.16 -5.23 -2.64
N THR A 38 -1.17 -6.19 -1.71
CA THR A 38 -1.30 -7.62 -2.03
C THR A 38 -2.67 -7.94 -2.64
N LEU A 39 -3.75 -7.39 -2.06
CA LEU A 39 -5.09 -7.56 -2.61
C LEU A 39 -5.23 -6.94 -4.00
N TRP A 40 -4.70 -5.72 -4.18
CA TRP A 40 -4.68 -5.05 -5.47
C TRP A 40 -3.95 -5.89 -6.51
N PHE A 41 -2.73 -6.33 -6.20
CA PHE A 41 -1.91 -7.14 -7.11
C PHE A 41 -2.62 -8.43 -7.52
N SER A 42 -3.20 -9.15 -6.55
CA SER A 42 -3.92 -10.40 -6.78
C SER A 42 -5.12 -10.19 -7.73
N TYR A 43 -5.87 -9.11 -7.52
CA TYR A 43 -7.03 -8.79 -8.36
C TYR A 43 -6.63 -8.32 -9.77
N ALA A 44 -5.68 -7.39 -9.85
CA ALA A 44 -5.17 -6.86 -11.12
C ALA A 44 -4.55 -7.96 -11.98
N SER A 45 -3.80 -8.88 -11.37
CA SER A 45 -3.19 -10.01 -12.08
C SER A 45 -4.26 -10.89 -12.75
N ARG A 46 -5.35 -11.24 -12.05
CA ARG A 46 -6.43 -12.04 -12.65
C ARG A 46 -7.12 -11.34 -13.82
N ILE A 47 -7.34 -10.04 -13.72
CA ILE A 47 -7.93 -9.25 -14.81
C ILE A 47 -7.01 -9.24 -16.03
N LEU A 48 -5.71 -9.03 -15.82
CA LEU A 48 -4.72 -8.98 -16.88
C LEU A 48 -4.57 -10.31 -17.60
N GLU A 49 -4.44 -11.41 -16.86
CA GLU A 49 -4.31 -12.74 -17.47
C GLU A 49 -5.56 -13.09 -18.29
N ASN A 50 -6.75 -12.80 -17.77
CA ASN A 50 -8.00 -12.97 -18.53
C ASN A 50 -8.04 -12.11 -19.80
N ALA A 51 -7.57 -10.85 -19.74
CA ALA A 51 -7.52 -9.98 -20.90
C ALA A 51 -6.52 -10.50 -21.95
N ILE A 52 -5.34 -10.93 -21.51
CA ILE A 52 -4.33 -11.53 -22.40
C ILE A 52 -4.90 -12.76 -23.12
N GLU A 53 -5.60 -13.62 -22.39
CA GLU A 53 -6.24 -14.82 -22.94
C GLU A 53 -7.36 -14.48 -23.93
N VAL A 54 -8.32 -13.65 -23.54
CA VAL A 54 -9.51 -13.32 -24.35
C VAL A 54 -9.13 -12.59 -25.64
N TYR A 55 -8.20 -11.63 -25.54
CA TYR A 55 -7.76 -10.85 -26.70
C TYR A 55 -6.60 -11.50 -27.47
N LYS A 56 -6.10 -12.65 -27.01
CA LYS A 56 -4.96 -13.38 -27.60
C LYS A 56 -3.77 -12.46 -27.88
N LEU A 57 -3.41 -11.67 -26.87
CA LEU A 57 -2.31 -10.72 -26.97
C LEU A 57 -0.99 -11.48 -27.19
N ASP A 58 -0.11 -10.91 -28.02
CA ASP A 58 1.24 -11.45 -28.14
C ASP A 58 2.04 -11.23 -26.85
N GLU A 59 3.09 -12.04 -26.65
CA GLU A 59 3.85 -12.05 -25.39
C GLU A 59 4.52 -10.70 -25.10
N ALA A 60 4.91 -9.93 -26.13
CA ALA A 60 5.54 -8.63 -25.91
C ALA A 60 4.54 -7.61 -25.36
N VAL A 61 3.33 -7.58 -25.91
CA VAL A 61 2.23 -6.73 -25.41
C VAL A 61 1.76 -7.19 -24.03
N ALA A 62 1.63 -8.50 -23.81
CA ALA A 62 1.28 -9.07 -22.51
C ALA A 62 2.30 -8.68 -21.43
N MET A 63 3.59 -8.76 -21.73
CA MET A 63 4.66 -8.37 -20.82
C MET A 63 4.63 -6.88 -20.51
N ALA A 64 4.41 -6.02 -21.51
CA ALA A 64 4.28 -4.58 -21.30
C ALA A 64 3.08 -4.22 -20.41
N LEU A 65 1.95 -4.94 -20.55
CA LEU A 65 0.79 -4.77 -19.68
C LEU A 65 1.09 -5.19 -18.24
N ARG A 66 1.73 -6.35 -18.03
CA ARG A 66 2.14 -6.81 -16.71
C ARG A 66 3.08 -5.79 -16.05
N GLU A 67 4.07 -5.30 -16.77
CA GLU A 67 5.00 -4.30 -16.24
C GLU A 67 4.29 -2.99 -15.88
N LYS A 68 3.33 -2.53 -16.69
CA LYS A 68 2.59 -1.29 -16.42
C LYS A 68 1.64 -1.39 -15.22
N PHE A 69 0.95 -2.52 -15.06
CA PHE A 69 -0.16 -2.64 -14.11
C PHE A 69 0.18 -3.44 -12.85
N LEU A 70 1.23 -4.25 -12.88
CA LEU A 70 1.68 -5.08 -11.75
C LEU A 70 2.99 -4.58 -11.12
N LYS A 71 3.44 -3.38 -11.47
CA LYS A 71 4.62 -2.77 -10.83
C LYS A 71 4.33 -2.46 -9.37
N ARG A 72 5.07 -3.13 -8.49
CA ARG A 72 4.98 -2.92 -7.04
C ARG A 72 5.45 -1.49 -6.70
N GLY A 73 4.67 -0.79 -5.88
CA GLY A 73 4.98 0.58 -5.44
C GLY A 73 4.37 1.70 -6.28
N ASP A 74 3.78 1.42 -7.45
CA ASP A 74 3.02 2.44 -8.21
C ASP A 74 1.64 2.73 -7.57
N TYR A 75 1.15 1.82 -6.73
CA TYR A 75 -0.04 2.04 -5.91
C TYR A 75 0.36 2.57 -4.53
N VAL A 76 0.07 3.84 -4.25
CA VAL A 76 0.34 4.47 -2.95
C VAL A 76 -0.97 4.68 -2.20
N VAL A 77 -1.07 4.11 -0.99
CA VAL A 77 -2.18 4.41 -0.08
C VAL A 77 -1.90 5.75 0.59
N VAL A 78 -2.57 6.80 0.12
CA VAL A 78 -2.50 8.13 0.75
C VAL A 78 -3.56 8.21 1.84
N LEU A 79 -3.12 8.29 3.11
CA LEU A 79 -4.01 8.65 4.21
C LEU A 79 -4.42 10.11 4.05
N ARG A 80 -5.72 10.39 3.88
CA ARG A 80 -6.25 11.76 3.98
C ARG A 80 -6.33 12.15 5.46
N GLU A 81 -5.72 13.27 5.81
CA GLU A 81 -5.66 13.85 7.17
C GLU A 81 -6.98 14.45 7.64
#